data_AF-A0A1A1YK60-F1
#
_entry.id   AF-A0A1A1YK60-F1
#
_cell.length_a   1.000
_cell.length_b   1.000
_cell.length_c   1.000
_cell.angle_alpha   90.00
_cell.angle_beta   90.00
_cell.angle_gamma   90.00
#
_symmetry.space_group_name_H-M   'P 1'
#
loop_
_entity.id
_entity.type
_entity.pdbx_description
1 polymer ?
#
loop_
_entity_poly.entity_id
_entity_poly.type
_entity_poly.pdbx_seq_one_letter_code
_entity_poly.pdbx_strand_id
1 'polypeptide(L)'
;MPFASTTIRDRRRAEVRRRDGDAPCALQITADCQALGGEIDYDARPPHPRSFTVDHIVSSDEALRLGWSQAEADALDNCQAACRQCNRAKSSGAKPVDPIRVSYVNPRFI
;
A
#
# COMPACT_ATOMS: atom_id res chain seq x y z
N MET A 1 -2.53 1.25 -18.91
CA MET A 1 -3.91 1.76 -18.94
C MET A 1 -4.01 2.94 -17.96
N PRO A 2 -4.08 4.21 -18.39
CA PRO A 2 -3.93 5.31 -17.46
C PRO A 2 -5.28 5.64 -16.82
N PHE A 3 -5.34 5.59 -15.49
CA PHE A 3 -6.40 6.23 -14.71
C PHE A 3 -6.31 7.75 -14.92
N ALA A 4 -6.83 8.27 -16.05
CA ALA A 4 -6.60 9.64 -16.53
C ALA A 4 -7.49 10.70 -15.88
N SER A 5 -8.39 10.33 -14.96
CA SER A 5 -9.21 11.26 -14.20
C SER A 5 -8.81 11.21 -12.73
N THR A 6 -8.25 12.30 -12.23
CA THR A 6 -7.94 12.50 -10.79
C THR A 6 -9.16 12.25 -9.93
N THR A 7 -10.36 12.56 -10.44
CA THR A 7 -11.66 12.30 -9.79
C THR A 7 -11.90 10.82 -9.50
N ILE A 8 -11.58 9.91 -10.42
CA ILE A 8 -11.76 8.46 -10.20
C ILE A 8 -10.77 7.98 -9.13
N ARG A 9 -9.51 8.41 -9.22
CA ARG A 9 -8.48 8.08 -8.23
C ARG A 9 -8.86 8.57 -6.83
N ASP A 10 -9.32 9.81 -6.73
CA ASP A 10 -9.67 10.42 -5.44
C ASP A 10 -10.95 9.79 -4.87
N ARG A 11 -11.92 9.44 -5.72
CA ARG A 11 -13.09 8.63 -5.32
C ARG A 11 -12.67 7.27 -4.76
N ARG A 12 -11.77 6.55 -5.44
CA ARG A 12 -11.30 5.24 -4.98
C ARG A 12 -10.54 5.34 -3.65
N ARG A 13 -9.70 6.37 -3.50
CA ARG A 13 -9.02 6.68 -2.23
C ARG A 13 -10.02 6.90 -1.10
N ALA A 14 -11.10 7.65 -1.37
CA ALA A 14 -12.15 7.86 -0.39
C ALA A 14 -12.93 6.57 -0.07
N GLU A 15 -13.22 5.72 -1.05
CA GLU A 15 -13.89 4.43 -0.83
C GLU A 15 -13.07 3.49 0.05
N VAL A 16 -11.79 3.31 -0.27
CA VAL A 16 -10.87 2.47 0.52
C VAL A 16 -10.72 3.03 1.93
N ARG A 17 -10.50 4.34 2.09
CA ARG A 17 -10.39 4.97 3.41
C ARG A 17 -11.70 4.87 4.22
N ARG A 18 -12.87 4.92 3.58
CA ARG A 18 -14.14 4.69 4.26
C ARG A 18 -14.30 3.25 4.75
N ARG A 19 -13.83 2.27 3.97
CA ARG A 19 -13.91 0.85 4.32
C ARG A 19 -12.91 0.49 5.42
N ASP A 20 -11.66 0.92 5.27
CA ASP A 20 -10.53 0.48 6.10
C ASP A 20 -10.19 1.46 7.23
N GLY A 21 -10.74 2.67 7.20
CA GLY A 21 -10.32 3.76 8.08
C GLY A 21 -8.89 4.19 7.79
N ASP A 22 -8.19 4.64 8.84
CA ASP A 22 -6.77 4.98 8.80
C ASP A 22 -5.91 3.75 9.14
N ALA A 23 -6.23 2.60 8.52
CA ALA A 23 -5.50 1.36 8.69
C ALA A 23 -4.01 1.51 8.35
N PRO A 24 -3.13 0.70 8.95
CA PRO A 24 -1.73 0.65 8.58
C PRO A 24 -1.57 0.17 7.12
N CYS A 25 -0.40 0.44 6.56
CA CYS A 25 -0.03 -0.04 5.23
C CYS A 25 -0.15 -1.56 5.17
N ALA A 26 -0.99 -2.06 4.26
CA ALA A 26 -1.19 -3.48 4.10
C ALA A 26 0.04 -4.22 3.53
N LEU A 27 0.91 -3.50 2.81
CA LEU A 27 2.07 -4.08 2.15
C LEU A 27 3.26 -4.32 3.09
N GLN A 28 3.59 -3.33 3.94
CA GLN A 28 4.77 -3.35 4.83
C GLN A 28 6.04 -3.96 4.21
N ILE A 29 6.31 -3.66 2.93
CA ILE A 29 7.43 -4.24 2.16
C ILE A 29 8.77 -3.66 2.57
N THR A 30 8.83 -2.37 2.90
CA THR A 30 10.08 -1.67 3.21
C THR A 30 10.38 -1.68 4.71
N ALA A 31 11.66 -1.71 5.08
CA ALA A 31 12.11 -1.65 6.47
C ALA A 31 11.61 -0.38 7.18
N ASP A 32 11.65 0.78 6.51
CA ASP A 32 11.14 2.04 7.06
C ASP A 32 9.64 1.98 7.36
N CYS A 33 8.86 1.29 6.51
CA CYS A 33 7.43 1.09 6.76
C CYS A 33 7.22 0.21 7.98
N GLN A 34 7.95 -0.90 8.10
CA GLN A 34 7.84 -1.82 9.22
C GLN A 34 8.30 -1.18 10.54
N ALA A 35 9.36 -0.37 10.52
CA ALA A 35 9.91 0.30 11.69
C ALA A 35 8.91 1.26 12.34
N LEU A 36 7.99 1.79 11.54
CA LEU A 36 6.91 2.69 11.97
C LEU A 36 5.57 1.94 12.14
N GLY A 37 5.59 0.61 12.21
CA GLY A 37 4.37 -0.20 12.39
C GLY A 37 3.38 -0.10 11.22
N GLY A 38 3.84 0.28 10.03
CA GLY A 38 2.99 0.47 8.86
C GLY A 38 2.28 1.82 8.79
N GLU A 39 2.66 2.81 9.59
CA GLU A 39 1.97 4.12 9.60
C GLU A 39 1.92 4.78 8.21
N ILE A 40 0.71 5.11 7.75
CA ILE A 40 0.45 5.88 6.53
C ILE A 40 0.15 7.32 6.92
N ASP A 41 0.77 8.26 6.20
CA ASP A 41 0.37 9.66 6.29
C ASP A 41 -0.71 9.95 5.25
N TYR A 42 -1.96 10.10 5.72
CA TYR A 42 -3.13 10.34 4.88
C TYR A 42 -3.26 11.79 4.40
N ASP A 43 -2.56 12.72 5.05
CA ASP A 43 -2.58 14.15 4.72
C ASP A 43 -1.38 14.54 3.84
N ALA A 44 -0.30 13.74 3.87
CA ALA A 44 0.84 13.92 2.98
C ALA A 44 0.46 13.79 1.51
N ARG A 45 0.96 14.73 0.71
CA ARG A 45 0.80 14.73 -0.75
C ARG A 45 1.91 13.92 -1.42
N PRO A 46 1.63 13.24 -2.55
CA PRO A 46 2.69 12.69 -3.40
C PRO A 46 3.68 13.80 -3.82
N PRO A 47 5.00 13.52 -3.88
CA PRO A 47 5.62 12.19 -3.89
C PRO A 47 6.06 11.67 -2.52
N HIS A 48 5.57 12.21 -1.40
CA HIS A 48 5.99 11.80 -0.06
C HIS A 48 5.94 10.26 0.11
N PRO A 49 7.01 9.61 0.64
CA PRO A 49 7.09 8.15 0.68
C PRO A 49 5.97 7.50 1.49
N ARG A 50 5.50 8.18 2.54
CA ARG A 50 4.38 7.72 3.36
C ARG A 50 3.00 8.18 2.88
N SER A 51 2.89 8.95 1.79
CA SER A 51 1.57 9.41 1.32
C SER A 51 0.68 8.22 1.00
N PHE A 52 -0.58 8.29 1.43
CA PHE A 52 -1.59 7.27 1.15
C PHE A 52 -1.75 6.98 -0.36
N THR A 53 -1.83 5.71 -0.74
CA THR A 53 -2.22 5.26 -2.06
C THR A 53 -3.11 4.01 -1.95
N VAL A 54 -3.81 3.70 -3.04
CA VAL A 54 -4.55 2.45 -3.18
C VAL A 54 -3.69 1.47 -3.96
N ASP A 55 -3.50 0.28 -3.41
CA ASP A 55 -2.80 -0.84 -4.04
C ASP A 55 -3.80 -1.92 -4.45
N HIS A 56 -3.58 -2.57 -5.60
CA HIS A 56 -4.33 -3.77 -5.95
C HIS A 56 -3.65 -5.00 -5.34
N ILE A 57 -4.36 -5.79 -4.54
CA ILE A 57 -3.85 -7.01 -3.90
C ILE A 57 -3.28 -7.94 -4.97
N VAL A 58 -4.12 -8.32 -5.93
CA VAL A 58 -3.76 -8.99 -7.18
C VAL A 58 -3.49 -7.92 -8.23
N SER A 59 -2.28 -7.91 -8.81
CA SER A 59 -1.93 -6.92 -9.84
C SER A 59 -2.82 -7.08 -11.07
N SER A 60 -3.02 -6.00 -11.85
CA SER A 60 -3.85 -6.05 -13.06
C SER A 60 -3.35 -7.10 -14.07
N ASP A 61 -2.03 -7.28 -14.18
CA ASP A 61 -1.44 -8.30 -15.06
C ASP A 61 -1.72 -9.73 -14.58
N GLU A 62 -1.68 -9.96 -13.27
CA GLU A 62 -2.01 -11.26 -12.69
C GLU A 62 -3.51 -11.55 -12.76
N ALA A 63 -4.34 -10.55 -12.47
CA ALA A 63 -5.79 -10.65 -12.62
C ALA A 63 -6.19 -11.04 -14.05
N LEU A 64 -5.54 -10.43 -15.06
CA LEU A 64 -5.76 -10.79 -16.46
C LEU A 64 -5.38 -12.25 -16.76
N ARG A 65 -4.28 -12.77 -16.21
CA ARG A 65 -3.90 -14.19 -16.36
C ARG A 65 -4.88 -15.13 -15.68
N LEU A 66 -5.47 -14.71 -14.56
CA LEU A 66 -6.51 -15.44 -13.85
C LEU A 66 -7.89 -15.35 -14.53
N GLY A 67 -8.00 -14.65 -15.65
CA GLY A 67 -9.23 -14.50 -16.42
C GLY A 67 -10.22 -13.50 -15.82
N TRP A 68 -9.78 -12.63 -14.91
CA TRP A 68 -10.63 -11.60 -14.33
C TRP A 68 -10.95 -10.53 -15.37
N SER A 69 -12.19 -10.07 -15.36
CA SER A 69 -12.57 -8.84 -16.05
C SER A 69 -11.87 -7.63 -15.41
N GLN A 70 -11.78 -6.53 -16.16
CA GLN A 70 -11.25 -5.28 -15.61
C GLN A 70 -12.06 -4.78 -14.41
N ALA A 71 -13.37 -5.00 -14.42
CA ALA A 71 -14.25 -4.61 -13.31
C ALA A 71 -13.93 -5.39 -12.02
N GLU A 72 -13.62 -6.68 -12.14
CA GLU A 72 -13.18 -7.51 -11.01
C GLU A 72 -11.77 -7.11 -10.53
N ALA A 73 -10.85 -6.84 -11.45
CA ALA A 73 -9.51 -6.38 -11.10
C ALA A 73 -9.50 -5.03 -10.38
N ASP A 74 -10.36 -4.09 -10.79
CA ASP A 74 -10.50 -2.77 -10.18
C ASP A 74 -11.56 -2.74 -9.05
N ALA A 75 -12.10 -3.90 -8.65
CA ALA A 75 -13.09 -3.99 -7.58
C ALA A 75 -12.52 -3.51 -6.25
N LEU A 76 -13.39 -2.96 -5.38
CA LEU A 76 -12.96 -2.48 -4.07
C LEU A 76 -12.33 -3.61 -3.24
N ASP A 77 -12.83 -4.84 -3.37
CA ASP A 77 -12.30 -6.01 -2.65
C ASP A 77 -10.88 -6.39 -3.06
N ASN A 78 -10.44 -6.03 -4.27
CA ASN A 78 -9.05 -6.17 -4.69
C ASN A 78 -8.20 -4.94 -4.34
N CYS A 79 -8.78 -3.90 -3.74
CA CYS A 79 -8.06 -2.69 -3.34
C CYS A 79 -7.70 -2.75 -1.85
N GLN A 80 -6.53 -2.22 -1.49
CA GLN A 80 -6.09 -2.07 -0.10
C GLN A 80 -5.30 -0.77 0.12
N ALA A 81 -5.29 -0.29 1.37
CA ALA A 81 -4.51 0.88 1.76
C ALA A 81 -3.00 0.58 1.80
N ALA A 82 -2.20 1.43 1.14
CA ALA A 82 -0.75 1.31 1.16
C ALA A 82 -0.07 2.68 1.22
N CYS A 83 1.15 2.73 1.75
CA CYS A 83 2.01 3.88 1.58
C CYS A 83 2.68 3.85 0.19
N ARG A 84 2.96 5.03 -0.35
CA ARG A 84 3.55 5.20 -1.68
C ARG A 84 4.84 4.41 -1.87
N GLN A 85 5.73 4.41 -0.86
CA GLN A 85 7.02 3.71 -0.93
C GLN A 85 6.84 2.20 -1.11
N CYS A 86 5.93 1.57 -0.35
CA CYS A 86 5.71 0.13 -0.45
C CYS A 86 5.01 -0.24 -1.76
N ASN A 87 4.06 0.58 -2.22
CA ASN A 87 3.41 0.35 -3.51
C ASN A 87 4.41 0.47 -4.69
N ARG A 88 5.36 1.41 -4.61
CA ARG A 88 6.48 1.50 -5.56
C ARG A 88 7.40 0.28 -5.48
N ALA A 89 7.77 -0.15 -4.28
CA ALA A 89 8.61 -1.32 -4.05
C ALA A 89 7.97 -2.61 -4.61
N LYS A 90 6.66 -2.80 -4.38
CA LYS A 90 5.87 -3.88 -4.99
C LYS A 90 5.95 -3.84 -6.52
N SER A 91 5.72 -2.66 -7.11
CA SER A 91 5.75 -2.47 -8.56
C SER A 91 7.13 -2.72 -9.16
N SER A 92 8.21 -2.45 -8.43
CA SER A 92 9.58 -2.79 -8.86
C SER A 92 9.96 -4.26 -8.64
N GLY A 93 9.04 -5.10 -8.16
CA GLY A 93 9.29 -6.51 -7.87
C GLY A 93 10.15 -6.75 -6.64
N ALA A 94 10.25 -5.76 -5.73
CA ALA A 94 10.96 -5.95 -4.47
C ALA A 94 10.23 -7.02 -3.64
N LYS A 95 10.99 -7.96 -3.09
CA LYS A 95 10.46 -8.92 -2.13
C LYS A 95 10.23 -8.21 -0.79
N PRO A 96 9.17 -8.58 -0.03
CA PRO A 96 9.00 -8.08 1.33
C PRO A 96 10.27 -8.32 2.15
N VAL A 97 10.73 -7.31 2.89
CA VAL A 97 11.80 -7.52 3.87
C VAL A 97 11.30 -8.41 5.00
N ASP A 98 12.20 -9.23 5.55
CA ASP A 98 11.89 -10.02 6.74
C ASP A 98 11.39 -9.10 7.86
N PRO A 99 10.36 -9.52 8.63
CA PRO A 99 9.84 -8.72 9.73
C PRO A 99 10.96 -8.27 10.67
N ILE A 100 10.95 -6.99 11.05
CA ILE A 100 11.90 -6.45 12.03
C ILE A 100 11.81 -7.30 13.30
N ARG A 101 12.91 -7.99 13.62
CA ARG A 101 13.04 -8.74 14.87
C ARG A 101 13.09 -7.73 16.01
N VAL A 102 12.24 -7.91 17.02
CA VAL A 102 12.34 -7.17 18.26
C VAL A 102 13.69 -7.52 18.91
N SER A 103 14.69 -6.68 18.73
CA SER A 103 15.95 -6.82 19.44
C SER A 103 15.77 -6.27 20.85
N TYR A 104 16.08 -7.09 21.86
CA TYR A 104 16.14 -6.62 23.24
C TYR A 104 17.31 -5.65 23.34
N VAL A 105 17.03 -4.34 23.35
CA VAL A 105 18.05 -3.34 23.63
C VAL A 105 18.40 -3.50 25.11
N ASN A 106 19.63 -3.93 25.39
CA ASN A 106 20.09 -4.09 26.75
C ASN A 106 19.96 -2.74 27.48
N PRO A 107 19.21 -2.65 28.60
CA PRO A 107 18.96 -1.42 29.34
C PRO A 107 20.22 -0.66 29.77
N ARG A 108 21.39 -1.31 29.75
CA ARG A 108 22.69 -0.71 30.04
C ARG A 108 23.20 0.28 28.97
N PHE A 109 22.59 0.32 27.79
CA PHE A 109 22.99 1.20 26.67
C PHE A 109 21.93 2.27 26.30
N ILE A 110 21.03 2.60 27.23
CA ILE A 110 20.09 3.73 27.13
C ILE A 110 20.66 4.95 27.85
#